data_AF-A0A7S2DWS1-F1
#
_entry.id   AF-A0A7S2DWS1-F1
#
_cell.length_a   1.000
_cell.length_b   1.000
_cell.length_c   1.000
_cell.angle_alpha   90.00
_cell.angle_beta   90.00
_cell.angle_gamma   90.00
#
_symmetry.space_group_name_H-M   'P 1'
#
loop_
_entity.id
_entity.type
_entity.pdbx_description
1 polymer ?
#
loop_
_entity_poly.entity_id
_entity_poly.type
_entity_poly.pdbx_seq_one_letter_code
_entity_poly.pdbx_strand_id
1 'polypeptide(L)'
;ERMEVWKSGSQRTNDLVTEPCTEDITIKHLLTHTSGISYGFDEGGESNPVDYLYNQAQVEGDSSTTLTQFVANLAAMPLLFQPGSRWQYGFNTSLCGLLVELISGMPFEEFLRKRVFAPLGMVDTGFWCPPEKVHRLLDCY
;
A
#
# COMPACT_ATOMS: atom_id res chain seq x y z
N GLU A 1 -12.85 -4.79 -14.22
CA GLU A 1 -13.60 -3.53 -14.17
C GLU A 1 -12.64 -2.38 -13.88
N ARG A 2 -13.04 -1.13 -14.11
CA ARG A 2 -12.23 0.03 -13.68
C ARG A 2 -12.36 0.21 -12.17
N MET A 3 -11.29 0.69 -11.53
CA MET A 3 -11.35 1.07 -10.11
C MET A 3 -12.36 2.22 -9.91
N GLU A 4 -12.95 2.25 -8.72
CA GLU A 4 -13.85 3.31 -8.27
C GLU A 4 -13.08 4.37 -7.47
N VAL A 5 -13.64 5.58 -7.41
CA VAL A 5 -13.09 6.74 -6.70
C VAL A 5 -14.17 7.33 -5.81
N TRP A 6 -13.84 7.62 -4.55
CA TRP A 6 -14.73 8.31 -3.63
C TRP A 6 -15.10 9.69 -4.17
N LYS A 7 -16.41 9.98 -4.13
CA LYS A 7 -16.98 11.26 -4.54
C LYS A 7 -17.55 12.04 -3.37
N SER A 8 -18.32 11.36 -2.52
CA SER A 8 -18.98 11.96 -1.35
C SER A 8 -19.53 10.89 -0.40
N GLY A 9 -19.99 11.34 0.77
CA GLY A 9 -20.62 10.46 1.77
C GLY A 9 -19.62 9.56 2.49
N SER A 10 -20.15 8.64 3.29
CA SER A 10 -19.35 7.68 4.04
C SER A 10 -20.07 6.34 4.16
N GLN A 11 -19.30 5.26 4.21
CA GLN A 11 -19.85 3.94 4.50
C GLN A 11 -20.43 3.86 5.92
N ARG A 12 -19.96 4.69 6.86
CA ARG A 12 -20.51 4.76 8.24
C ARG A 12 -21.97 5.19 8.27
N THR A 13 -22.34 6.09 7.35
CA THR A 13 -23.68 6.66 7.21
C THR A 13 -24.50 6.00 6.11
N ASN A 14 -23.95 4.97 5.45
CA ASN A 14 -24.55 4.24 4.32
C ASN A 14 -24.98 5.15 3.15
N ASP A 15 -24.27 6.25 2.93
CA ASP A 15 -24.51 7.21 1.84
C ASP A 15 -23.27 7.40 0.95
N LEU A 16 -22.35 6.42 0.97
CA LEU A 16 -21.15 6.41 0.15
C LEU A 16 -21.50 6.50 -1.34
N VAL A 17 -20.91 7.48 -2.03
CA VAL A 17 -21.01 7.63 -3.48
C VAL A 17 -19.62 7.53 -4.08
N THR A 18 -19.48 6.66 -5.07
CA THR A 18 -18.27 6.54 -5.89
C THR A 18 -18.53 6.96 -7.34
N GLU A 19 -17.45 7.18 -8.07
CA GLU A 19 -17.45 7.34 -9.51
C GLU A 19 -16.27 6.57 -10.14
N PRO A 20 -16.37 6.16 -11.42
CA PRO A 20 -15.29 5.44 -12.07
C PRO A 20 -14.02 6.27 -12.18
N CYS A 21 -12.88 5.60 -12.10
CA CYS A 21 -11.58 6.20 -12.36
C CYS A 21 -11.48 6.68 -13.81
N THR A 22 -11.10 7.95 -14.01
CA THR A 22 -11.06 8.57 -15.34
C THR A 22 -9.79 8.22 -16.11
N GLU A 23 -8.67 8.03 -15.40
CA GLU A 23 -7.35 7.72 -15.95
C GLU A 23 -6.69 6.55 -15.21
N ASP A 24 -5.74 5.88 -15.84
CA ASP A 24 -5.01 4.77 -15.21
C ASP A 24 -3.99 5.28 -14.18
N ILE A 25 -3.77 4.50 -13.11
CA ILE A 25 -2.68 4.75 -12.17
C ILE A 25 -1.34 4.46 -12.87
N THR A 26 -0.42 5.43 -12.84
CA THR A 26 0.93 5.29 -13.41
C THR A 26 1.96 5.04 -12.31
N ILE A 27 3.13 4.51 -12.68
CA ILE A 27 4.29 4.41 -11.75
C ILE A 27 4.65 5.78 -11.18
N LYS A 28 4.51 6.85 -11.98
CA LYS A 28 4.72 8.22 -11.49
C LYS A 28 3.76 8.54 -10.34
N HIS A 29 2.46 8.25 -10.50
CA HIS A 29 1.47 8.50 -9.44
C HIS A 29 1.79 7.75 -8.15
N LEU A 30 2.28 6.51 -8.25
CA LEU A 30 2.70 5.73 -7.10
C LEU A 30 3.90 6.37 -6.40
N LEU A 31 4.97 6.69 -7.15
CA LEU A 31 6.18 7.29 -6.60
C LEU A 31 5.97 8.71 -6.05
N THR A 32 4.96 9.43 -6.52
CA THR A 32 4.64 10.79 -6.06
C THR A 32 3.50 10.84 -5.06
N HIS A 33 2.93 9.71 -4.64
CA HIS A 33 1.77 9.67 -3.73
C HIS A 33 0.57 10.48 -4.26
N THR A 34 0.32 10.39 -5.55
CA THR A 34 -0.81 11.06 -6.22
C THR A 34 -1.75 10.07 -6.88
N SER A 35 -1.74 8.79 -6.50
CA SER A 35 -2.65 7.78 -7.08
C SER A 35 -4.08 7.83 -6.53
N GLY A 36 -4.28 8.44 -5.36
CA GLY A 36 -5.54 8.36 -4.61
C GLY A 36 -5.59 7.21 -3.60
N ILE A 37 -4.59 6.32 -3.58
CA ILE A 37 -4.45 5.25 -2.56
C ILE A 37 -4.11 5.87 -1.20
N SER A 38 -4.80 5.42 -0.15
CA SER A 38 -4.57 5.81 1.24
C SER A 38 -4.00 4.67 2.10
N TYR A 39 -3.91 4.85 3.42
CA TYR A 39 -3.33 3.88 4.39
C TYR A 39 -4.36 3.18 5.29
N GLY A 40 -5.59 3.68 5.43
CA GLY A 40 -6.52 3.12 6.42
C GLY A 40 -6.27 3.59 7.86
N PHE A 41 -5.51 4.67 8.07
CA PHE A 41 -5.15 5.15 9.41
C PHE A 41 -6.26 5.94 10.11
N ASP A 42 -7.12 6.63 9.36
CA ASP A 42 -8.32 7.24 9.92
C ASP A 42 -9.41 6.19 10.08
N GLU A 43 -9.35 5.41 11.17
CA GLU A 43 -10.35 4.40 11.52
C GLU A 43 -11.76 4.99 11.68
N GLY A 44 -11.86 6.28 12.00
CA GLY A 44 -13.14 6.99 12.06
C GLY A 44 -13.65 7.42 10.68
N GLY A 45 -12.78 7.52 9.69
CA GLY A 45 -13.07 8.02 8.35
C GLY A 45 -13.66 9.44 8.33
N GLU A 46 -13.37 10.24 9.36
CA GLU A 46 -13.91 11.60 9.52
C GLU A 46 -13.19 12.59 8.58
N SER A 47 -11.87 12.43 8.47
CA SER A 47 -11.01 13.20 7.56
C SER A 47 -10.78 12.47 6.25
N ASN A 48 -10.83 11.13 6.26
CA ASN A 48 -10.60 10.29 5.10
C ASN A 48 -11.63 9.14 5.01
N PRO A 49 -12.75 9.33 4.29
CA PRO A 49 -13.82 8.33 4.21
C PRO A 49 -13.40 6.98 3.63
N VAL A 50 -12.33 6.95 2.84
CA VAL A 50 -11.78 5.72 2.25
C VAL A 50 -10.96 4.92 3.26
N ASP A 51 -10.34 5.57 4.25
CA ASP A 51 -9.58 4.87 5.28
C ASP A 51 -10.46 3.95 6.14
N TYR A 52 -11.67 4.39 6.47
CA TYR A 52 -12.65 3.54 7.15
C TYR A 52 -12.95 2.25 6.36
N LEU A 53 -13.09 2.35 5.03
CA LEU A 53 -13.30 1.18 4.18
C LEU A 53 -12.10 0.24 4.21
N TYR A 54 -10.89 0.78 4.14
CA TYR A 54 -9.65 -0.01 4.13
C TYR A 54 -9.48 -0.77 5.45
N ASN A 55 -9.78 -0.11 6.56
CA ASN A 55 -9.74 -0.72 7.89
C ASN A 55 -10.82 -1.82 8.02
N GLN A 56 -12.07 -1.55 7.64
CA GLN A 56 -13.15 -2.54 7.72
C GLN A 56 -12.92 -3.76 6.83
N ALA A 57 -12.29 -3.56 5.67
CA ALA A 57 -11.90 -4.64 4.77
C ALA A 57 -10.60 -5.35 5.20
N GLN A 58 -9.92 -4.88 6.26
CA GLN A 58 -8.64 -5.40 6.72
C GLN A 58 -7.62 -5.50 5.59
N VAL A 59 -7.49 -4.43 4.78
CA VAL A 59 -6.69 -4.42 3.54
C VAL A 59 -5.25 -4.84 3.78
N GLU A 60 -4.62 -4.34 4.86
CA GLU A 60 -3.24 -4.67 5.23
C GLU A 60 -3.05 -6.15 5.57
N GLY A 61 -4.08 -6.80 6.10
CA GLY A 61 -4.05 -8.20 6.51
C GLY A 61 -3.21 -8.41 7.77
N ASP A 62 -2.61 -9.59 7.87
CA ASP A 62 -1.75 -10.02 8.97
C ASP A 62 -0.36 -10.46 8.48
N SER A 63 0.48 -10.98 9.38
CA SER A 63 1.85 -11.42 9.06
C SER A 63 1.92 -12.58 8.05
N SER A 64 0.81 -13.26 7.76
CA SER A 64 0.73 -14.31 6.74
C SER A 64 0.29 -13.80 5.36
N THR A 65 -0.13 -12.54 5.29
CA THR A 65 -0.63 -11.92 4.05
C THR A 65 0.52 -11.64 3.09
N THR A 66 0.46 -12.26 1.92
CA THR A 66 1.45 -12.01 0.85
C THR A 66 1.24 -10.64 0.21
N LEU A 67 2.29 -10.08 -0.37
CA LEU A 67 2.21 -8.80 -1.09
C LEU A 67 1.14 -8.83 -2.20
N THR A 68 1.01 -9.95 -2.91
CA THR A 68 -0.03 -10.14 -3.94
C THR A 68 -1.45 -10.11 -3.35
N GLN A 69 -1.68 -10.75 -2.20
CA GLN A 69 -2.98 -10.73 -1.52
C GLN A 69 -3.31 -9.33 -1.02
N PHE A 70 -2.34 -8.66 -0.40
CA PHE A 70 -2.45 -7.28 0.04
C PHE A 70 -2.89 -6.35 -1.12
N VAL A 71 -2.20 -6.41 -2.27
CA VAL A 71 -2.56 -5.57 -3.42
C VAL A 71 -3.92 -5.95 -4.02
N ALA A 72 -4.30 -7.23 -3.99
CA ALA A 72 -5.62 -7.66 -4.44
C ALA A 72 -6.74 -7.10 -3.54
N ASN A 73 -6.55 -7.11 -2.22
CA ASN A 73 -7.47 -6.50 -1.27
C ASN A 73 -7.58 -4.98 -1.51
N LEU A 74 -6.45 -4.32 -1.72
CA LEU A 74 -6.41 -2.89 -2.00
C LEU A 74 -7.14 -2.54 -3.31
N ALA A 75 -6.96 -3.34 -4.36
CA ALA A 75 -7.59 -3.14 -5.67
C ALA A 75 -9.12 -3.27 -5.63
N ALA A 76 -9.69 -3.92 -4.60
CA ALA A 76 -11.13 -4.00 -4.39
C ALA A 76 -11.72 -2.73 -3.75
N MET A 77 -10.88 -1.82 -3.24
CA MET A 77 -11.32 -0.60 -2.55
C MET A 77 -11.32 0.61 -3.47
N PRO A 78 -12.16 1.63 -3.20
CA PRO A 78 -12.11 2.88 -3.95
C PRO A 78 -10.85 3.69 -3.63
N LEU A 79 -10.46 4.56 -4.56
CA LEU A 79 -9.45 5.61 -4.36
C LEU A 79 -10.08 6.81 -3.65
N LEU A 80 -9.30 7.60 -2.92
CA LEU A 80 -9.78 8.84 -2.29
C LEU A 80 -10.04 9.98 -3.29
N PHE A 81 -9.32 10.00 -4.41
CA PHE A 81 -9.46 10.99 -5.46
C PHE A 81 -8.91 10.45 -6.79
N GLN A 82 -9.25 11.13 -7.88
CA GLN A 82 -8.80 10.73 -9.23
C GLN A 82 -7.27 10.79 -9.34
N PRO A 83 -6.61 9.79 -9.93
CA PRO A 83 -5.15 9.77 -10.05
C PRO A 83 -4.59 11.07 -10.65
N GLY A 84 -3.51 11.58 -10.07
CA GLY A 84 -2.83 12.81 -10.47
C GLY A 84 -3.47 14.12 -9.96
N SER A 85 -4.69 14.08 -9.42
CA SER A 85 -5.42 15.31 -9.06
C SER A 85 -5.02 15.91 -7.71
N ARG A 86 -4.53 15.10 -6.77
CA ARG A 86 -4.16 15.51 -5.40
C ARG A 86 -3.01 14.65 -4.88
N TRP A 87 -2.56 14.95 -3.67
CA TRP A 87 -1.55 14.21 -2.95
C TRP A 87 -2.15 13.59 -1.67
N GLN A 88 -1.82 12.32 -1.41
CA GLN A 88 -2.15 11.60 -0.18
C GLN A 88 -1.11 10.50 0.06
N TYR A 89 -0.49 10.50 1.24
CA TYR A 89 0.38 9.40 1.65
C TYR A 89 -0.45 8.13 1.86
N GLY A 90 0.03 7.01 1.33
CA GLY A 90 -0.74 5.76 1.23
C GLY A 90 0.12 4.59 0.79
N PHE A 91 -0.48 3.40 0.68
CA PHE A 91 0.17 2.13 0.28
C PHE A 91 0.76 2.07 -1.16
N ASN A 92 0.97 3.22 -1.79
CA ASN A 92 1.56 3.38 -3.11
C ASN A 92 2.88 2.62 -3.30
N THR A 93 3.75 2.65 -2.28
CA THR A 93 5.08 2.03 -2.34
C THR A 93 5.03 0.50 -2.25
N SER A 94 4.02 -0.07 -1.58
CA SER A 94 3.76 -1.52 -1.61
C SER A 94 3.46 -2.01 -3.03
N LEU A 95 2.71 -1.22 -3.81
CA LEU A 95 2.48 -1.52 -5.23
C LEU A 95 3.76 -1.42 -6.05
N CYS A 96 4.63 -0.45 -5.77
CA CYS A 96 5.96 -0.40 -6.38
C CYS A 96 6.78 -1.66 -6.06
N GLY A 97 6.71 -2.17 -4.82
CA GLY A 97 7.33 -3.44 -4.44
C GLY A 97 6.80 -4.61 -5.27
N LEU A 98 5.49 -4.72 -5.44
CA LEU A 98 4.87 -5.77 -6.25
C LEU A 98 5.27 -5.66 -7.73
N LEU A 99 5.32 -4.43 -8.27
CA LEU A 99 5.79 -4.20 -9.64
C LEU A 99 7.24 -4.67 -9.82
N VAL A 100 8.11 -4.47 -8.83
CA VAL A 100 9.47 -5.02 -8.86
C VAL A 100 9.44 -6.54 -8.91
N GLU A 101 8.59 -7.21 -8.13
CA GLU A 101 8.46 -8.68 -8.18
C GLU A 101 8.02 -9.16 -9.56
N LEU A 102 6.93 -8.58 -10.09
CA LEU A 102 6.33 -8.98 -11.35
C LEU A 102 7.28 -8.75 -12.53
N ILE A 103 7.99 -7.61 -12.56
CA ILE A 103 8.88 -7.25 -13.66
C ILE A 103 10.19 -8.06 -13.58
N SER A 104 10.72 -8.29 -12.38
CA SER A 104 12.00 -9.01 -12.22
C SER A 104 11.85 -10.53 -12.22
N GLY A 105 10.65 -11.06 -11.94
CA GLY A 105 10.42 -12.48 -11.71
C GLY A 105 11.09 -13.01 -10.44
N MET A 106 11.45 -12.13 -9.50
CA MET A 106 12.10 -12.47 -8.22
C MET A 106 11.25 -11.97 -7.05
N PRO A 107 11.22 -12.66 -5.90
CA PRO A 107 10.65 -12.10 -4.69
C PRO A 107 11.34 -10.78 -4.32
N PHE A 108 10.59 -9.80 -3.79
CA PHE A 108 11.05 -8.43 -3.60
C PHE A 108 12.26 -8.36 -2.66
N GLU A 109 12.23 -9.16 -1.58
CA GLU A 109 13.36 -9.30 -0.65
C GLU A 109 14.64 -9.76 -1.35
N GLU A 110 14.55 -10.75 -2.25
CA GLU A 110 15.70 -11.24 -2.99
C GLU A 110 16.22 -10.20 -3.99
N PHE A 111 15.31 -9.46 -4.63
CA PHE A 111 15.67 -8.37 -5.52
C PHE A 111 16.44 -7.29 -4.76
N LEU A 112 15.94 -6.83 -3.62
CA LEU A 112 16.61 -5.84 -2.77
C LEU A 112 17.98 -6.35 -2.30
N ARG A 113 18.07 -7.60 -1.84
CA ARG A 113 19.34 -8.23 -1.46
C ARG A 113 20.35 -8.18 -2.59
N LYS A 114 19.94 -8.61 -3.80
CA LYS A 114 20.81 -8.72 -4.97
C LYS A 114 21.21 -7.37 -5.56
N ARG A 115 20.30 -6.40 -5.57
CA ARG A 115 20.44 -5.14 -6.32
C ARG A 115 20.84 -3.95 -5.46
N VAL A 116 20.60 -4.01 -4.15
CA VAL A 116 20.83 -2.89 -3.22
C VAL A 116 21.70 -3.33 -2.05
N PHE A 117 21.25 -4.31 -1.25
CA PHE A 117 21.89 -4.60 0.04
C PHE A 117 23.29 -5.21 -0.10
N ALA A 118 23.45 -6.25 -0.92
CA ALA A 118 24.75 -6.91 -1.08
C ALA A 118 25.81 -5.99 -1.74
N PRO A 119 25.51 -5.23 -2.82
CA PRO A 119 26.46 -4.27 -3.38
C PRO A 119 26.89 -3.17 -2.40
N LEU A 120 26.04 -2.81 -1.43
CA LEU A 120 26.31 -1.78 -0.43
C LEU A 120 26.80 -2.34 0.92
N GLY A 121 26.94 -3.66 1.06
CA GLY A 121 27.39 -4.30 2.31
C GLY A 121 26.38 -4.23 3.47
N MET A 122 25.08 -4.07 3.18
CA MET A 122 24.02 -3.92 4.17
C MET A 122 23.57 -5.27 4.77
N VAL A 123 24.45 -5.92 5.56
CA VAL A 123 24.26 -7.30 6.07
C VAL A 123 23.23 -7.44 7.22
N ASP A 124 22.76 -6.32 7.75
CA ASP A 124 21.79 -6.24 8.85
C ASP A 124 20.44 -5.63 8.39
N THR A 125 20.20 -5.51 7.07
CA THR A 125 18.93 -4.97 6.52
C THR A 125 18.08 -6.07 5.90
N GLY A 126 16.81 -6.14 6.29
CA GLY A 126 15.82 -7.10 5.79
C GLY A 126 14.44 -6.82 6.37
N PHE A 127 13.44 -7.62 5.97
CA PHE A 127 12.06 -7.50 6.47
C PHE A 127 11.84 -8.16 7.84
N TRP A 128 12.75 -9.04 8.26
CA TRP A 128 12.67 -9.77 9.52
C TRP A 128 14.01 -9.76 10.24
N CYS A 129 13.98 -9.68 11.58
CA CYS A 129 15.18 -9.84 12.41
C CYS A 129 15.46 -11.34 12.63
N PRO A 130 16.63 -11.87 12.22
CA PRO A 130 16.98 -13.26 12.49
C PRO A 130 17.08 -13.54 13.99
N PRO A 131 16.68 -14.72 14.49
CA PRO A 131 16.67 -15.07 15.92
C PRO A 131 18.01 -14.79 16.63
N GLU A 132 19.13 -15.05 15.96
CA GLU A 132 20.48 -14.84 16.48
C GLU A 132 20.85 -13.36 16.66
N LYS A 133 20.16 -12.44 15.99
CA LYS A 133 20.39 -10.98 16.07
C LYS A 133 19.40 -10.25 16.96
N VAL A 134 18.39 -10.94 17.51
CA VAL A 134 17.34 -10.32 18.36
C VAL A 134 17.93 -9.55 19.54
N HIS A 135 19.06 -9.99 20.10
CA HIS A 135 19.76 -9.29 21.18
C HIS A 135 20.26 -7.87 20.83
N ARG A 136 20.25 -7.49 19.54
CA ARG A 136 20.61 -6.15 19.04
C ARG A 136 19.38 -5.31 18.69
N LEU A 137 18.18 -5.90 18.69
CA LEU A 137 16.94 -5.19 18.40
C LEU A 137 16.58 -4.32 19.61
N LEU A 138 16.22 -3.05 19.36
CA LEU A 138 15.81 -2.13 20.42
C LEU A 138 14.38 -2.44 20.84
N ASP A 139 14.11 -2.31 22.15
CA ASP A 139 12.80 -2.59 22.75
C ASP A 139 11.68 -1.59 22.33
N CYS A 140 12.02 -0.51 21.63
CA CYS A 140 11.06 0.50 21.20
C CYS A 140 10.89 0.50 19.67
N TYR A 141 9.78 -0.06 19.21
CA TYR A 141 9.12 0.25 17.94
C TYR A 141 7.61 0.21 18.13
#